data_AF-A0A2K8UAJ1-F1
#
_entry.id   AF-A0A2K8UAJ1-F1
#
_cell.length_a   1.000
_cell.length_b   1.000
_cell.length_c   1.000
_cell.angle_alpha   90.00
_cell.angle_beta   90.00
_cell.angle_gamma   90.00
#
_symmetry.space_group_name_H-M   'P 1'
#
loop_
_entity.id
_entity.type
_entity.pdbx_description
1 polymer ?
#
loop_
_entity_poly.entity_id
_entity_poly.type
_entity_poly.pdbx_seq_one_letter_code
_entity_poly.pdbx_strand_id
1 'polypeptide(L)'
;MSAATQSNPFDRLRLALPAAGLAATVAVGAAQAANVNLPLTLTVGQVIYGHVNTAARPNDYSGLNNSFMSMVVTVGGATGTGGTEAFRIGEAALKTAGSTMTDAFDSFAGIRVNGTFFQQPGTQVDLTTTGAGAFVNTTQVAIGDIGTRLDYFMDGASPTLRVLASFTNTGNSDQTVEVLYGGALGSDDDTQIEDTSSGDADFQQADRWLISSDGGDGPDPVLTLVRYGEGTVQAASDTLAVPGTDSGNDSVDYFTDVWSLDLGVGETQSLMWFVQFSPDVATAQGGTGVFDDLEDLDGAGLLAAVGGGKIDTANIVNWAPTEVPVPGVLPLLGIGLFGMGVYRRRRV
;
A
#
# COMPACT_ATOMS: atom_id res chain seq x y z
N MET A 1 -49.96 8.88 -15.94
CA MET A 1 -49.01 7.92 -15.36
C MET A 1 -47.87 8.74 -14.77
N SER A 2 -47.84 8.89 -13.44
CA SER A 2 -46.83 9.68 -12.72
C SER A 2 -45.73 8.73 -12.26
N ALA A 3 -44.50 8.95 -12.71
CA ALA A 3 -43.35 8.17 -12.29
C ALA A 3 -42.86 8.71 -10.94
N ALA A 4 -43.01 7.90 -9.89
CA ALA A 4 -42.42 8.17 -8.59
C ALA A 4 -40.92 7.89 -8.66
N THR A 5 -40.11 8.92 -8.44
CA THR A 5 -38.67 8.81 -8.24
C THR A 5 -38.41 8.07 -6.93
N GLN A 6 -37.83 6.87 -7.03
CA GLN A 6 -37.32 6.12 -5.89
C GLN A 6 -36.10 6.85 -5.32
N SER A 7 -36.24 7.50 -4.16
CA SER A 7 -35.10 8.05 -3.42
C SER A 7 -34.33 6.91 -2.77
N ASN A 8 -33.03 6.82 -3.06
CA ASN A 8 -32.10 5.86 -2.44
C ASN A 8 -32.03 6.11 -0.92
N PRO A 9 -32.24 5.09 -0.06
CA PRO A 9 -32.22 5.26 1.40
C PRO A 9 -30.90 5.77 1.99
N PHE A 10 -29.81 5.80 1.21
CA PHE A 10 -28.52 6.34 1.64
C PHE A 10 -28.34 7.86 1.41
N ASP A 11 -29.28 8.52 0.75
CA ASP A 11 -29.15 9.96 0.40
C ASP A 11 -29.49 10.92 1.57
N ARG A 12 -29.76 10.40 2.78
CA ARG A 12 -30.26 11.17 3.92
C ARG A 12 -29.25 11.42 5.07
N LEU A 13 -27.99 11.06 4.91
CA LEU A 13 -26.97 11.19 5.96
C LEU A 13 -25.76 12.06 5.58
N ARG A 14 -25.95 13.02 4.67
CA ARG A 14 -24.95 14.08 4.42
C ARG A 14 -25.26 15.29 5.31
N LEU A 15 -24.87 15.22 6.59
CA LEU A 15 -24.70 16.44 7.38
C LEU A 15 -23.45 17.15 6.87
N ALA A 16 -23.64 18.26 6.14
CA ALA A 16 -22.56 19.18 5.83
C ALA A 16 -22.09 19.83 7.14
N LEU A 17 -20.99 19.34 7.70
CA LEU A 17 -20.32 19.99 8.83
C LEU A 17 -19.35 21.06 8.30
N PRO A 18 -19.32 22.26 8.90
CA PRO A 18 -18.38 23.30 8.49
C PRO A 18 -16.94 22.89 8.83
N ALA A 19 -16.03 23.23 7.91
CA ALA A 19 -14.60 22.99 8.01
C ALA A 19 -13.99 23.70 9.22
N ALA A 20 -13.83 22.98 10.32
CA ALA A 20 -12.94 23.33 11.42
C ALA A 20 -12.13 22.06 11.72
N GLY A 21 -10.80 22.19 11.83
CA GLY A 21 -9.87 21.07 11.97
C GLY A 21 -10.35 20.06 13.01
N LEU A 22 -10.88 18.94 12.52
CA LEU A 22 -11.36 17.85 13.34
C LEU A 22 -10.14 17.04 13.74
N ALA A 23 -9.62 17.30 14.94
CA ALA A 23 -8.96 16.26 15.71
C ALA A 23 -10.05 15.24 16.10
N ALA A 24 -10.39 14.34 15.18
CA ALA A 24 -11.39 13.32 15.41
C ALA A 24 -10.82 12.27 16.37
N THR A 25 -10.99 12.49 17.68
CA THR A 25 -10.90 11.40 18.65
C THR A 25 -12.06 10.45 18.38
N VAL A 26 -11.76 9.27 17.84
CA VAL A 26 -12.73 8.22 17.51
C VAL A 26 -13.36 7.70 18.82
N ALA A 27 -14.53 8.24 19.18
CA ALA A 27 -15.40 7.60 20.16
C ALA A 27 -16.16 6.48 19.45
N VAL A 28 -16.24 5.30 20.07
CA VAL A 28 -16.90 4.09 19.55
C VAL A 28 -18.38 4.38 19.25
N GLY A 29 -18.68 4.78 18.02
CA GLY A 29 -20.00 5.18 17.53
C GLY A 29 -20.14 4.82 16.06
N ALA A 30 -21.38 4.82 15.55
CA ALA A 30 -21.71 4.41 14.18
C ALA A 30 -20.77 5.00 13.12
N ALA A 31 -20.50 4.23 12.06
CA ALA A 31 -19.62 4.64 10.96
C ALA A 31 -19.98 6.04 10.46
N GLN A 32 -19.00 6.95 10.43
CA GLN A 32 -19.16 8.30 9.91
C GLN A 32 -18.32 8.42 8.64
N ALA A 33 -18.99 8.54 7.49
CA ALA A 33 -18.36 8.89 6.23
C ALA A 33 -18.47 10.41 6.01
N ALA A 34 -17.38 11.05 5.66
CA ALA A 34 -17.33 12.49 5.40
C ALA A 34 -16.31 12.82 4.31
N ASN A 35 -16.69 13.72 3.41
CA ASN A 35 -15.71 14.40 2.56
C ASN A 35 -14.97 15.43 3.40
N VAL A 36 -13.68 15.19 3.64
CA VAL A 36 -12.83 16.05 4.48
C VAL A 36 -11.79 16.75 3.62
N ASN A 37 -11.42 17.98 4.00
CA ASN A 37 -10.39 18.72 3.30
C ASN A 37 -8.98 18.22 3.71
N LEU A 38 -8.05 18.25 2.76
CA LEU A 38 -6.61 18.11 2.99
C LEU A 38 -6.00 19.49 3.34
N PRO A 39 -4.91 19.55 4.13
CA PRO A 39 -4.24 18.42 4.78
C PRO A 39 -5.08 17.87 5.94
N LEU A 40 -4.92 16.57 6.21
CA LEU A 40 -5.62 15.88 7.30
C LEU A 40 -4.62 15.36 8.34
N THR A 41 -4.99 15.45 9.61
CA THR A 41 -4.29 14.81 10.73
C THR A 41 -5.25 13.87 11.45
N LEU A 42 -4.85 12.62 11.64
CA LEU A 42 -5.66 11.59 12.30
C LEU A 42 -4.90 11.00 13.50
N THR A 43 -5.61 10.56 14.54
CA THR A 43 -5.02 9.72 15.60
C THR A 43 -5.81 8.42 15.66
N VAL A 44 -5.18 7.30 15.30
CA VAL A 44 -5.81 5.98 15.21
C VAL A 44 -4.76 4.92 15.59
N GLY A 45 -5.14 3.89 16.34
CA GLY A 45 -4.22 2.81 16.69
C GLY A 45 -2.95 3.28 17.42
N GLN A 46 -3.06 4.32 18.25
CA GLN A 46 -1.94 5.00 18.91
C GLN A 46 -1.02 5.83 18.00
N VAL A 47 -1.20 5.81 16.69
CA VAL A 47 -0.40 6.62 15.76
C VAL A 47 -1.12 7.93 15.44
N ILE A 48 -0.39 9.03 15.47
CA ILE A 48 -0.76 10.28 14.83
C ILE A 48 -0.27 10.19 13.39
N TYR A 49 -1.17 10.28 12.42
CA TYR A 49 -0.80 10.39 11.01
C TYR A 49 -0.88 11.86 10.62
N GLY A 50 0.28 12.50 10.51
CA GLY A 50 0.39 13.89 10.07
C GLY A 50 0.13 14.07 8.58
N HIS A 51 -0.15 15.31 8.20
CA HIS A 51 -0.04 15.85 6.85
C HIS A 51 -0.34 14.92 5.66
N VAL A 52 -1.49 14.23 5.67
CA VAL A 52 -1.96 13.56 4.45
C VAL A 52 -2.31 14.66 3.44
N ASN A 53 -1.51 14.83 2.39
CA ASN A 53 -1.61 15.99 1.49
C ASN A 53 -1.18 15.67 0.05
N THR A 54 -1.40 16.64 -0.84
CA THR A 54 -0.95 16.67 -2.25
C THR A 54 -0.09 17.90 -2.57
N ALA A 55 0.25 18.71 -1.57
CA ALA A 55 0.72 20.07 -1.79
C ALA A 55 2.03 20.38 -1.06
N ALA A 56 2.93 21.00 -1.82
CA ALA A 56 4.22 21.47 -1.36
C ALA A 56 4.01 22.41 -0.20
N ARG A 57 4.63 22.12 0.95
CA ARG A 57 4.89 23.17 1.92
C ARG A 57 5.94 24.07 1.32
N PRO A 58 5.65 25.35 1.03
CA PRO A 58 6.67 26.20 0.42
C PRO A 58 7.78 26.57 1.41
N ASN A 59 7.65 26.33 2.73
CA ASN A 59 8.47 27.02 3.73
C ASN A 59 8.77 26.27 5.07
N ASP A 60 8.75 24.93 5.14
CA ASP A 60 9.06 24.14 6.35
C ASP A 60 9.93 22.97 5.83
N TYR A 61 11.26 22.84 5.98
CA TYR A 61 12.29 23.49 6.78
C TYR A 61 13.33 24.22 5.90
N SER A 62 13.75 25.41 6.31
CA SER A 62 14.75 26.23 5.61
C SER A 62 16.16 25.63 5.77
N GLY A 63 16.57 24.76 4.84
CA GLY A 63 17.91 24.20 4.93
C GLY A 63 18.44 23.36 3.77
N LEU A 64 17.63 22.88 2.81
CA LEU A 64 18.17 22.19 1.63
C LEU A 64 17.43 22.60 0.34
N ASN A 65 18.22 23.07 -0.62
CA ASN A 65 17.78 23.57 -1.92
C ASN A 65 17.16 22.47 -2.77
N ASN A 66 15.93 22.67 -3.25
CA ASN A 66 15.42 22.32 -4.58
C ASN A 66 16.00 21.10 -5.33
N SER A 67 16.20 19.98 -4.63
CA SER A 67 16.48 18.67 -5.21
C SER A 67 15.32 17.75 -4.84
N PHE A 68 14.48 17.46 -5.84
CA PHE A 68 13.66 16.27 -6.00
C PHE A 68 13.52 15.40 -4.72
N MET A 69 12.44 15.56 -3.93
CA MET A 69 12.11 14.59 -2.85
C MET A 69 11.57 13.29 -3.48
N SER A 70 12.57 12.61 -4.00
CA SER A 70 12.64 11.73 -5.13
C SER A 70 12.25 10.29 -4.91
N MET A 71 11.01 9.86 -5.10
CA MET A 71 10.81 8.47 -5.57
C MET A 71 11.32 8.30 -7.02
N VAL A 72 12.40 8.98 -7.40
CA VAL A 72 13.02 9.04 -8.73
C VAL A 72 14.46 8.60 -8.58
N VAL A 73 14.69 7.33 -8.92
CA VAL A 73 15.80 7.04 -9.82
C VAL A 73 15.37 7.50 -11.21
N THR A 74 16.25 8.23 -11.87
CA THR A 74 16.07 8.59 -13.27
C THR A 74 16.24 7.32 -14.11
N VAL A 75 15.18 6.53 -14.26
CA VAL A 75 15.16 5.48 -15.29
C VAL A 75 15.14 6.20 -16.64
N GLY A 76 16.15 5.92 -17.48
CA GLY A 76 16.53 6.73 -18.63
C GLY A 76 15.38 7.21 -19.52
N GLY A 77 15.11 8.52 -19.48
CA GLY A 77 14.39 9.24 -20.53
C GLY A 77 12.97 9.73 -20.22
N ALA A 78 12.37 9.41 -19.07
CA ALA A 78 11.02 9.90 -18.73
C ALA A 78 11.03 11.25 -17.98
N THR A 79 11.15 12.36 -18.72
CA THR A 79 10.94 13.72 -18.18
C THR A 79 9.44 14.08 -18.24
N GLY A 80 8.62 13.45 -17.40
CA GLY A 80 7.21 13.83 -17.25
C GLY A 80 7.09 15.10 -16.41
N THR A 81 6.50 16.17 -16.97
CA THR A 81 6.21 17.46 -16.30
C THR A 81 4.94 17.44 -15.43
N GLY A 82 4.47 16.26 -15.01
CA GLY A 82 3.19 16.09 -14.29
C GLY A 82 3.40 16.00 -12.78
N GLY A 83 3.14 17.09 -12.06
CA GLY A 83 3.10 17.16 -10.60
C GLY A 83 4.47 17.02 -9.93
N THR A 84 4.83 17.94 -9.02
CA THR A 84 6.10 17.84 -8.28
C THR A 84 6.03 16.90 -7.09
N GLU A 85 4.83 16.41 -6.71
CA GLU A 85 4.62 15.68 -5.46
C GLU A 85 3.53 14.62 -5.56
N ALA A 86 3.70 13.53 -4.81
CA ALA A 86 2.73 12.45 -4.66
C ALA A 86 1.74 12.72 -3.51
N PHE A 87 0.56 12.13 -3.58
CA PHE A 87 -0.31 11.95 -2.42
C PHE A 87 0.35 10.95 -1.45
N ARG A 88 0.64 11.38 -0.23
CA ARG A 88 1.50 10.67 0.73
C ARG A 88 1.20 11.07 2.18
N ILE A 89 1.86 10.43 3.14
CA ILE A 89 1.76 10.73 4.58
C ILE A 89 3.08 11.35 5.03
N GLY A 90 3.03 12.40 5.86
CA GLY A 90 4.22 12.97 6.49
C GLY A 90 4.00 13.23 7.96
N GLU A 91 5.05 13.28 8.78
CA GLU A 91 5.03 13.72 10.16
C GLU A 91 4.10 12.85 11.03
N ALA A 92 4.21 11.53 10.85
CA ALA A 92 3.59 10.55 11.71
C ALA A 92 4.33 10.41 13.05
N ALA A 93 3.61 9.96 14.08
CA ALA A 93 4.15 9.82 15.42
C ALA A 93 3.46 8.69 16.19
N LEU A 94 4.21 7.91 16.97
CA LEU A 94 3.67 6.85 17.81
C LEU A 94 3.45 7.36 19.25
N LYS A 95 2.22 7.21 19.77
CA LYS A 95 1.91 7.49 21.18
C LYS A 95 2.11 6.25 22.04
N THR A 96 3.02 6.33 23.00
CA THR A 96 3.20 5.31 24.03
C THR A 96 2.53 5.74 25.35
N ALA A 97 2.57 4.90 26.37
CA ALA A 97 1.97 5.21 27.67
C ALA A 97 2.64 6.40 28.40
N GLY A 98 3.85 6.80 27.99
CA GLY A 98 4.64 7.84 28.67
C GLY A 98 5.33 8.85 27.77
N SER A 99 5.30 8.66 26.45
CA SER A 99 5.93 9.54 25.47
C SER A 99 5.17 9.57 24.14
N THR A 100 5.54 10.51 23.28
CA THR A 100 5.24 10.45 21.86
C THR A 100 6.58 10.33 21.15
N MET A 101 6.73 9.31 20.33
CA MET A 101 7.86 9.16 19.41
C MET A 101 7.47 9.84 18.11
N THR A 102 8.26 10.79 17.65
CA THR A 102 7.90 11.70 16.52
C THR A 102 8.69 11.34 15.27
N ASP A 103 8.59 12.14 14.21
CA ASP A 103 9.41 12.03 12.99
C ASP A 103 9.30 10.76 12.16
N ALA A 104 8.26 9.93 12.36
CA ALA A 104 8.02 8.91 11.35
C ALA A 104 7.44 9.55 10.08
N PHE A 105 8.02 9.21 8.93
CA PHE A 105 7.66 9.67 7.58
C PHE A 105 7.94 11.14 7.28
N ASP A 106 8.95 11.39 6.46
CA ASP A 106 9.21 12.68 5.82
C ASP A 106 8.63 12.76 4.41
N SER A 107 7.41 12.22 4.25
CA SER A 107 6.69 12.00 2.99
C SER A 107 6.77 10.56 2.44
N PHE A 108 6.27 9.60 3.21
CA PHE A 108 6.23 8.19 2.86
C PHE A 108 4.89 7.73 2.27
N ALA A 109 4.87 6.50 1.74
CA ALA A 109 3.70 5.78 1.25
C ALA A 109 3.02 6.40 0.00
N GLY A 110 3.79 7.12 -0.82
CA GLY A 110 3.32 7.60 -2.12
C GLY A 110 3.54 6.59 -3.25
N ILE A 111 2.90 6.81 -4.40
CA ILE A 111 3.13 6.03 -5.63
C ILE A 111 3.38 6.90 -6.87
N ARG A 112 4.05 6.31 -7.86
CA ARG A 112 4.30 6.84 -9.20
C ARG A 112 4.00 5.73 -10.19
N VAL A 113 3.20 6.05 -11.20
CA VAL A 113 2.75 5.09 -12.22
C VAL A 113 3.28 5.55 -13.57
N ASN A 114 4.04 4.70 -14.25
CA ASN A 114 4.68 4.99 -15.54
C ASN A 114 5.36 6.37 -15.55
N GLY A 115 6.13 6.64 -14.50
CA GLY A 115 6.83 7.91 -14.37
C GLY A 115 6.00 9.12 -13.94
N THR A 116 4.72 8.98 -13.58
CA THR A 116 3.85 10.09 -13.14
C THR A 116 3.38 9.89 -11.70
N PHE A 117 3.54 10.89 -10.83
CA PHE A 117 3.08 10.79 -9.44
C PHE A 117 1.56 10.69 -9.36
N PHE A 118 1.06 9.83 -8.49
CA PHE A 118 -0.35 9.85 -8.16
C PHE A 118 -0.67 11.07 -7.30
N GLN A 119 -1.62 11.88 -7.76
CA GLN A 119 -2.12 13.05 -7.04
C GLN A 119 -3.61 12.89 -6.80
N GLN A 120 -4.05 12.93 -5.54
CA GLN A 120 -5.47 12.97 -5.23
C GLN A 120 -6.10 14.22 -5.85
N PRO A 121 -7.13 14.09 -6.69
CA PRO A 121 -7.74 15.25 -7.33
C PRO A 121 -8.45 16.15 -6.32
N GLY A 122 -8.26 17.45 -6.49
CA GLY A 122 -8.85 18.46 -5.61
C GLY A 122 -8.21 18.45 -4.23
N THR A 123 -8.97 18.93 -3.25
CA THR A 123 -8.49 19.13 -1.87
C THR A 123 -9.28 18.29 -0.88
N GLN A 124 -9.99 17.26 -1.33
CA GLN A 124 -10.88 16.46 -0.50
C GLN A 124 -10.65 14.96 -0.68
N VAL A 125 -10.88 14.21 0.38
CA VAL A 125 -10.90 12.74 0.43
C VAL A 125 -12.14 12.26 1.16
N ASP A 126 -12.55 11.02 0.89
CA ASP A 126 -13.59 10.37 1.69
C ASP A 126 -12.95 9.70 2.91
N LEU A 127 -13.20 10.27 4.08
CA LEU A 127 -12.79 9.72 5.36
C LEU A 127 -13.97 8.96 5.98
N THR A 128 -13.78 7.67 6.20
CA THR A 128 -14.71 6.85 6.99
C THR A 128 -14.02 6.34 8.25
N THR A 129 -14.60 6.59 9.42
CA THR A 129 -14.12 5.99 10.69
C THR A 129 -15.10 4.96 11.20
N THR A 130 -14.59 3.79 11.58
CA THR A 130 -15.36 2.68 12.16
C THR A 130 -14.68 2.17 13.44
N GLY A 131 -15.25 1.13 14.08
CA GLY A 131 -14.57 0.45 15.19
C GLY A 131 -13.29 -0.29 14.77
N ALA A 132 -13.11 -0.57 13.48
CA ALA A 132 -11.91 -1.20 12.95
C ALA A 132 -10.77 -0.19 12.69
N GLY A 133 -11.06 1.11 12.58
CA GLY A 133 -10.05 2.12 12.26
C GLY A 133 -10.56 3.24 11.38
N ALA A 134 -9.64 3.93 10.70
CA ALA A 134 -9.95 5.00 9.76
C ALA A 134 -9.57 4.61 8.33
N PHE A 135 -10.44 4.93 7.38
CA PHE A 135 -10.27 4.69 5.96
C PHE A 135 -10.19 6.04 5.25
N VAL A 136 -9.07 6.31 4.59
CA VAL A 136 -8.90 7.48 3.72
C VAL A 136 -8.95 6.99 2.28
N ASN A 137 -10.05 7.27 1.61
CA ASN A 137 -10.30 6.80 0.25
C ASN A 137 -10.10 7.93 -0.75
N THR A 138 -9.34 7.64 -1.80
CA THR A 138 -9.10 8.56 -2.91
C THR A 138 -10.10 8.34 -4.04
N THR A 139 -10.17 9.33 -4.94
CA THR A 139 -10.90 9.16 -6.20
C THR A 139 -9.96 8.55 -7.23
N GLN A 140 -10.49 7.67 -8.08
CA GLN A 140 -9.71 7.12 -9.19
C GLN A 140 -9.27 8.24 -10.15
N VAL A 141 -8.00 8.23 -10.53
CA VAL A 141 -7.35 9.18 -11.44
C VAL A 141 -6.81 8.43 -12.65
N ALA A 142 -7.00 8.97 -13.84
CA ALA A 142 -6.33 8.44 -15.02
C ALA A 142 -4.87 8.95 -15.08
N ILE A 143 -3.91 8.02 -15.05
CA ILE A 143 -2.50 8.28 -15.35
C ILE A 143 -2.20 7.59 -16.68
N GLY A 144 -2.29 8.37 -17.77
CA GLY A 144 -2.35 7.79 -19.11
C GLY A 144 -3.62 6.93 -19.27
N ASP A 145 -3.46 5.71 -19.75
CA ASP A 145 -4.54 4.73 -19.90
C ASP A 145 -4.75 3.86 -18.64
N ILE A 146 -4.09 4.19 -17.52
CA ILE A 146 -4.24 3.46 -16.26
C ILE A 146 -5.13 4.24 -15.30
N GLY A 147 -6.27 3.67 -14.93
CA GLY A 147 -7.06 4.13 -13.80
C GLY A 147 -6.36 3.76 -12.50
N THR A 148 -5.93 4.74 -11.72
CA THR A 148 -5.17 4.57 -10.48
C THR A 148 -5.96 5.06 -9.29
N ARG A 149 -5.93 4.33 -8.17
CA ARG A 149 -6.45 4.74 -6.86
C ARG A 149 -5.44 4.36 -5.78
N LEU A 150 -5.33 5.18 -4.73
CA LEU A 150 -4.45 4.94 -3.58
C LEU A 150 -5.23 5.20 -2.28
N ASP A 151 -5.54 4.16 -1.53
CA ASP A 151 -6.30 4.25 -0.29
C ASP A 151 -5.42 3.90 0.92
N TYR A 152 -5.74 4.51 2.06
CA TYR A 152 -5.12 4.19 3.35
C TYR A 152 -6.15 3.62 4.32
N PHE A 153 -5.75 2.59 5.06
CA PHE A 153 -6.47 2.11 6.22
C PHE A 153 -5.53 2.15 7.43
N MET A 154 -5.92 2.91 8.45
CA MET A 154 -5.20 3.04 9.71
C MET A 154 -5.93 2.20 10.73
N ASP A 155 -5.30 1.13 11.20
CA ASP A 155 -5.94 0.17 12.09
C ASP A 155 -6.25 0.77 13.46
N GLY A 156 -7.43 0.46 13.99
CA GLY A 156 -7.91 0.93 15.28
C GLY A 156 -7.34 0.13 16.46
N ALA A 157 -6.91 -1.11 16.22
CA ALA A 157 -6.45 -2.03 17.27
C ALA A 157 -4.93 -2.05 17.46
N SER A 158 -4.17 -1.69 16.42
CA SER A 158 -2.71 -1.71 16.39
C SER A 158 -2.16 -0.45 15.69
N PRO A 159 -0.89 -0.09 15.95
CA PRO A 159 -0.21 1.00 15.26
C PRO A 159 0.23 0.58 13.84
N THR A 160 -0.74 0.20 13.00
CA THR A 160 -0.48 -0.34 11.66
C THR A 160 -1.23 0.48 10.60
N LEU A 161 -0.49 0.87 9.56
CA LEU A 161 -0.99 1.45 8.32
C LEU A 161 -1.05 0.37 7.25
N ARG A 162 -2.17 0.26 6.54
CA ARG A 162 -2.28 -0.44 5.27
C ARG A 162 -2.39 0.57 4.14
N VAL A 163 -1.59 0.36 3.10
CA VAL A 163 -1.65 1.11 1.84
C VAL A 163 -2.17 0.18 0.75
N LEU A 164 -3.24 0.57 0.05
CA LEU A 164 -3.82 -0.21 -1.03
C LEU A 164 -3.87 0.63 -2.30
N ALA A 165 -3.14 0.22 -3.34
CA ALA A 165 -3.19 0.84 -4.65
C ALA A 165 -3.88 -0.10 -5.65
N SER A 166 -4.78 0.45 -6.47
CA SER A 166 -5.47 -0.29 -7.54
C SER A 166 -5.21 0.32 -8.90
N PHE A 167 -4.98 -0.52 -9.89
CA PHE A 167 -4.59 -0.17 -11.25
C PHE A 167 -5.48 -0.89 -12.25
N THR A 168 -6.27 -0.13 -13.02
CA THR A 168 -7.14 -0.64 -14.06
C THR A 168 -6.63 -0.21 -15.43
N ASN A 169 -6.38 -1.14 -16.34
CA ASN A 169 -6.07 -0.79 -17.73
C ASN A 169 -7.35 -0.36 -18.45
N THR A 170 -7.47 0.93 -18.71
CA THR A 170 -8.61 1.58 -19.40
C THR A 170 -8.36 1.78 -20.90
N GLY A 171 -7.20 1.34 -21.39
CA GLY A 171 -6.82 1.41 -22.80
C GLY A 171 -7.50 0.33 -23.66
N ASN A 172 -7.02 0.20 -24.90
CA ASN A 172 -7.55 -0.76 -25.88
C ASN A 172 -6.56 -1.90 -26.21
N SER A 173 -5.47 -2.01 -25.47
CA SER A 173 -4.47 -3.07 -25.58
C SER A 173 -3.91 -3.42 -24.21
N ASP A 174 -3.33 -4.60 -24.08
CA ASP A 174 -2.60 -5.01 -22.88
C ASP A 174 -1.44 -4.03 -22.59
N GLN A 175 -1.14 -3.81 -21.31
CA GLN A 175 -0.12 -2.86 -20.86
C GLN A 175 0.72 -3.45 -19.74
N THR A 176 2.03 -3.22 -19.79
CA THR A 176 2.91 -3.38 -18.63
C THR A 176 3.00 -2.03 -17.92
N VAL A 177 2.67 -2.01 -16.63
CA VAL A 177 2.63 -0.82 -15.79
C VAL A 177 3.76 -0.88 -14.78
N GLU A 178 4.62 0.13 -14.80
CA GLU A 178 5.63 0.35 -13.77
C GLU A 178 5.01 1.16 -12.63
N VAL A 179 5.09 0.64 -11.41
CA VAL A 179 4.64 1.31 -10.18
C VAL A 179 5.82 1.42 -9.23
N LEU A 180 6.16 2.65 -8.84
CA LEU A 180 7.07 2.87 -7.73
C LEU A 180 6.25 3.10 -6.46
N TYR A 181 6.72 2.58 -5.33
CA TYR A 181 6.15 2.79 -4.01
C TYR A 181 7.25 3.10 -2.99
N GLY A 182 7.03 4.12 -2.15
CA GLY A 182 7.98 4.47 -1.10
C GLY A 182 7.95 5.96 -0.71
N GLY A 183 9.11 6.46 -0.30
CA GLY A 183 9.35 7.82 0.17
C GLY A 183 10.42 7.87 1.26
N ALA A 184 10.48 8.99 1.99
CA ALA A 184 11.36 9.18 3.14
C ALA A 184 10.72 8.58 4.39
N LEU A 185 11.44 7.72 5.10
CA LEU A 185 10.95 7.10 6.34
C LEU A 185 10.99 8.05 7.52
N GLY A 186 11.67 9.20 7.41
CA GLY A 186 11.77 10.23 8.45
C GLY A 186 12.72 9.88 9.59
N SER A 187 13.44 8.76 9.47
CA SER A 187 14.61 8.54 10.32
C SER A 187 15.70 9.47 9.78
N ASP A 188 16.45 10.14 10.63
CA ASP A 188 17.41 11.16 10.22
C ASP A 188 18.68 10.48 9.60
N ASP A 189 19.85 11.10 9.80
CA ASP A 189 21.15 10.67 9.27
C ASP A 189 21.64 9.30 9.82
N ASP A 190 20.95 8.66 10.77
CA ASP A 190 21.35 7.37 11.37
C ASP A 190 20.36 6.23 11.09
N THR A 191 19.61 6.33 9.99
CA THR A 191 18.71 5.26 9.59
C THR A 191 19.47 3.95 9.32
N GLN A 192 19.09 2.88 10.01
CA GLN A 192 19.66 1.54 9.83
C GLN A 192 18.58 0.48 9.67
N ILE A 193 18.91 -0.60 8.97
CA ILE A 193 18.10 -1.82 8.95
C ILE A 193 18.50 -2.65 10.17
N GLU A 194 17.50 -3.03 10.96
CA GLU A 194 17.67 -3.80 12.19
C GLU A 194 17.49 -5.29 11.95
N ASP A 195 16.55 -5.64 11.07
CA ASP A 195 16.19 -7.00 10.76
C ASP A 195 15.41 -7.06 9.44
N THR A 196 15.36 -8.24 8.86
CA THR A 196 14.64 -8.53 7.63
C THR A 196 13.95 -9.88 7.73
N SER A 197 13.07 -10.19 6.78
CA SER A 197 12.40 -11.50 6.75
C SER A 197 13.34 -12.70 6.62
N SER A 198 14.60 -12.49 6.24
CA SER A 198 15.64 -13.52 6.23
C SER A 198 16.34 -13.71 7.59
N GLY A 199 16.08 -12.83 8.56
CA GLY A 199 16.61 -12.89 9.92
C GLY A 199 18.00 -12.24 10.08
N ASP A 200 18.33 -11.30 9.22
CA ASP A 200 19.55 -10.49 9.28
C ASP A 200 19.28 -9.02 8.89
N ALA A 201 20.31 -8.16 9.02
CA ALA A 201 20.23 -6.73 8.71
C ALA A 201 20.64 -6.37 7.27
N ASP A 202 20.92 -7.36 6.42
CA ASP A 202 21.38 -7.15 5.06
C ASP A 202 20.18 -7.25 4.11
N PHE A 203 19.65 -6.10 3.65
CA PHE A 203 18.52 -6.11 2.71
C PHE A 203 18.83 -6.91 1.44
N GLN A 204 17.92 -7.81 1.11
CA GLN A 204 17.87 -8.56 -0.13
C GLN A 204 16.54 -8.30 -0.83
N GLN A 205 16.54 -8.36 -2.16
CA GLN A 205 15.30 -8.21 -2.93
C GLN A 205 14.21 -9.21 -2.49
N ALA A 206 14.63 -10.39 -2.00
CA ALA A 206 13.76 -11.45 -1.52
C ALA A 206 13.16 -11.20 -0.13
N ASP A 207 13.58 -10.15 0.58
CA ASP A 207 13.00 -9.82 1.88
C ASP A 207 11.58 -9.29 1.76
N ARG A 208 10.64 -10.00 2.39
CA ARG A 208 9.21 -9.66 2.45
C ARG A 208 8.95 -8.41 3.26
N TRP A 209 9.75 -8.20 4.28
CA TRP A 209 9.69 -7.06 5.18
C TRP A 209 11.10 -6.71 5.65
N LEU A 210 11.26 -5.45 6.07
CA LEU A 210 12.43 -4.96 6.79
C LEU A 210 11.99 -4.12 7.99
N ILE A 211 12.80 -4.12 9.04
CA ILE A 211 12.66 -3.27 10.21
C ILE A 211 13.74 -2.22 10.13
N SER A 212 13.37 -0.94 10.21
CA SER A 212 14.30 0.18 10.26
C SER A 212 14.10 1.04 11.49
N SER A 213 15.17 1.71 11.90
CA SER A 213 15.21 2.63 13.04
C SER A 213 16.20 3.76 12.78
N ASP A 214 16.17 4.80 13.61
CA ASP A 214 17.22 5.82 13.69
C ASP A 214 18.27 5.42 14.74
N GLY A 215 19.16 4.50 14.39
CA GLY A 215 20.23 4.03 15.27
C GLY A 215 19.80 3.13 16.46
N GLY A 216 18.62 2.51 16.38
CA GLY A 216 18.08 1.58 17.40
C GLY A 216 16.85 2.11 18.14
N ASP A 217 16.84 2.00 19.46
CA ASP A 217 15.76 2.50 20.32
C ASP A 217 15.90 4.03 20.50
N GLY A 218 15.53 4.77 19.46
CA GLY A 218 15.64 6.22 19.38
C GLY A 218 14.37 6.98 19.84
N PRO A 219 14.36 8.32 19.67
CA PRO A 219 13.15 9.13 19.87
C PRO A 219 12.07 8.85 18.82
N ASP A 220 12.43 8.24 17.69
CA ASP A 220 11.55 8.00 16.55
C ASP A 220 11.04 6.55 16.55
N PRO A 221 9.81 6.31 16.07
CA PRO A 221 9.27 4.96 16.01
C PRO A 221 10.13 4.02 15.16
N VAL A 222 10.32 2.80 15.64
CA VAL A 222 10.85 1.72 14.79
C VAL A 222 9.77 1.33 13.78
N LEU A 223 10.13 1.24 12.51
CA LEU A 223 9.20 0.96 11.42
C LEU A 223 9.43 -0.43 10.84
N THR A 224 8.39 -1.27 10.85
CA THR A 224 8.36 -2.49 10.05
C THR A 224 7.66 -2.19 8.73
N LEU A 225 8.41 -2.19 7.64
CA LEU A 225 7.88 -2.04 6.28
C LEU A 225 7.65 -3.42 5.65
N VAL A 226 6.41 -3.68 5.24
CA VAL A 226 5.99 -4.97 4.67
C VAL A 226 5.64 -4.81 3.20
N ARG A 227 6.35 -5.56 2.36
CA ARG A 227 6.34 -5.46 0.89
C ARG A 227 5.39 -6.47 0.26
N TYR A 228 5.37 -7.71 0.76
CA TYR A 228 4.54 -8.80 0.24
C TYR A 228 4.42 -9.96 1.24
N GLY A 229 3.42 -10.82 1.03
CA GLY A 229 3.18 -12.02 1.87
C GLY A 229 4.09 -13.21 1.53
N GLU A 230 3.95 -14.31 2.26
CA GLU A 230 4.63 -15.58 1.98
C GLU A 230 4.09 -16.31 0.74
N GLY A 231 4.87 -17.29 0.29
CA GLY A 231 4.50 -18.18 -0.81
C GLY A 231 4.88 -17.65 -2.20
N THR A 232 4.16 -18.11 -3.21
CA THR A 232 4.39 -17.70 -4.62
C THR A 232 3.50 -16.51 -4.94
N VAL A 233 3.90 -15.35 -4.46
CA VAL A 233 3.28 -14.04 -4.74
C VAL A 233 4.19 -13.22 -5.63
N GLN A 234 3.66 -12.15 -6.20
CA GLN A 234 4.49 -11.19 -6.91
C GLN A 234 5.35 -10.40 -5.92
N ALA A 235 6.67 -10.48 -6.06
CA ALA A 235 7.61 -9.60 -5.38
C ALA A 235 7.87 -8.33 -6.20
N ALA A 236 8.44 -7.30 -5.57
CA ALA A 236 8.92 -6.12 -6.28
C ALA A 236 10.01 -6.53 -7.30
N SER A 237 9.95 -5.97 -8.50
CA SER A 237 10.90 -6.28 -9.59
C SER A 237 12.29 -5.68 -9.36
N ASP A 238 12.38 -4.61 -8.59
CA ASP A 238 13.62 -3.92 -8.23
C ASP A 238 13.41 -3.06 -6.97
N THR A 239 14.50 -2.59 -6.37
CA THR A 239 14.48 -1.63 -5.26
C THR A 239 15.54 -0.57 -5.52
N LEU A 240 15.08 0.68 -5.63
CA LEU A 240 15.88 1.81 -6.06
C LEU A 240 16.57 2.55 -4.90
N ALA A 241 16.00 2.45 -3.71
CA ALA A 241 16.52 3.04 -2.49
C ALA A 241 16.22 2.10 -1.32
N VAL A 242 17.23 1.87 -0.48
CA VAL A 242 17.16 1.04 0.72
C VAL A 242 17.74 1.84 1.87
N PRO A 243 17.03 1.96 3.01
CA PRO A 243 17.53 2.73 4.14
C PRO A 243 18.88 2.21 4.65
N GLY A 244 19.76 3.11 5.09
CA GLY A 244 21.07 2.79 5.67
C GLY A 244 22.16 2.34 4.69
N THR A 245 21.86 2.18 3.39
CA THR A 245 22.80 1.61 2.41
C THR A 245 23.53 2.65 1.54
N ASP A 246 23.05 3.90 1.49
CA ASP A 246 23.58 4.90 0.57
C ASP A 246 24.77 5.67 1.18
N SER A 247 25.98 5.13 0.97
CA SER A 247 27.25 5.64 1.51
C SER A 247 27.73 7.01 0.98
N GLY A 248 26.89 7.77 0.27
CA GLY A 248 27.34 8.92 -0.53
C GLY A 248 26.45 10.17 -0.57
N ASN A 249 25.25 10.15 0.03
CA ASN A 249 24.36 11.31 0.12
C ASN A 249 23.68 11.34 1.49
N ASP A 250 23.50 12.54 2.03
CA ASP A 250 23.01 12.87 3.38
C ASP A 250 21.50 12.54 3.60
N SER A 251 20.99 11.41 3.11
CA SER A 251 19.63 10.96 3.41
C SER A 251 19.56 9.44 3.31
N VAL A 252 19.89 8.79 4.43
CA VAL A 252 19.94 7.33 4.57
C VAL A 252 18.56 6.72 4.81
N ASP A 253 17.48 7.50 4.69
CA ASP A 253 16.15 7.13 5.20
C ASP A 253 15.12 6.81 4.12
N TYR A 254 15.52 6.84 2.85
CA TYR A 254 14.62 6.55 1.75
C TYR A 254 14.43 5.05 1.53
N PHE A 255 13.20 4.68 1.25
CA PHE A 255 12.86 3.39 0.65
C PHE A 255 12.10 3.61 -0.66
N THR A 256 12.41 2.84 -1.71
CA THR A 256 11.63 2.85 -2.96
C THR A 256 11.69 1.50 -3.66
N ASP A 257 10.54 0.82 -3.73
CA ASP A 257 10.35 -0.37 -4.54
C ASP A 257 9.85 -0.04 -5.94
N VAL A 258 10.17 -0.91 -6.89
CA VAL A 258 9.62 -0.94 -8.25
C VAL A 258 8.80 -2.20 -8.44
N TRP A 259 7.61 -2.04 -9.01
CA TRP A 259 6.68 -3.12 -9.32
C TRP A 259 6.33 -3.07 -10.80
N SER A 260 6.23 -4.23 -11.44
CA SER A 260 5.80 -4.37 -12.83
C SER A 260 4.51 -5.17 -12.89
N LEU A 261 3.42 -4.56 -13.34
CA LEU A 261 2.11 -5.21 -13.46
C LEU A 261 1.76 -5.40 -14.93
N ASP A 262 1.47 -6.63 -15.35
CA ASP A 262 0.93 -6.90 -16.68
C ASP A 262 -0.60 -6.92 -16.60
N LEU A 263 -1.25 -5.95 -17.26
CA LEU A 263 -2.69 -5.73 -17.23
C LEU A 263 -3.30 -5.93 -18.61
N GLY A 264 -4.17 -6.91 -18.75
CA GLY A 264 -5.05 -7.04 -19.91
C GLY A 264 -6.06 -5.89 -20.02
N VAL A 265 -6.69 -5.74 -21.18
CA VAL A 265 -7.72 -4.70 -21.39
C VAL A 265 -8.87 -4.83 -20.38
N GLY A 266 -9.13 -3.78 -19.61
CA GLY A 266 -10.16 -3.74 -18.57
C GLY A 266 -9.79 -4.50 -17.29
N GLU A 267 -8.63 -5.15 -17.25
CA GLU A 267 -8.14 -5.85 -16.06
C GLU A 267 -7.82 -4.85 -14.94
N THR A 268 -8.05 -5.26 -13.70
CA THR A 268 -7.63 -4.54 -12.51
C THR A 268 -6.78 -5.44 -11.64
N GLN A 269 -5.57 -4.98 -11.31
CA GLN A 269 -4.74 -5.55 -10.26
C GLN A 269 -4.50 -4.50 -9.18
N SER A 270 -4.13 -4.97 -7.99
CA SER A 270 -3.85 -4.15 -6.83
C SER A 270 -2.54 -4.57 -6.18
N LEU A 271 -1.92 -3.64 -5.48
CA LEU A 271 -0.79 -3.86 -4.59
C LEU A 271 -1.16 -3.39 -3.19
N MET A 272 -0.73 -4.14 -2.18
CA MET A 272 -1.02 -3.85 -0.77
C MET A 272 0.25 -3.88 0.06
N TRP A 273 0.50 -2.82 0.83
CA TRP A 273 1.67 -2.71 1.71
C TRP A 273 1.21 -2.44 3.14
N PHE A 274 2.08 -2.74 4.10
CA PHE A 274 1.86 -2.34 5.49
C PHE A 274 3.08 -1.63 6.05
N VAL A 275 2.82 -0.71 6.99
CA VAL A 275 3.82 -0.15 7.88
C VAL A 275 3.33 -0.28 9.31
N GLN A 276 4.09 -0.95 10.17
CA GLN A 276 3.81 -1.02 11.59
C GLN A 276 4.81 -0.16 12.37
N PHE A 277 4.31 0.61 13.32
CA PHE A 277 5.11 1.45 14.20
C PHE A 277 5.30 0.73 15.53
N SER A 278 6.54 0.63 15.97
CA SER A 278 6.91 -0.03 17.21
C SER A 278 7.71 0.90 18.12
N PRO A 279 7.59 0.75 19.45
CA PRO A 279 8.33 1.56 20.40
C PRO A 279 9.81 1.20 20.51
N ASP A 280 10.19 -0.01 20.08
CA ASP A 280 11.54 -0.56 20.15
C ASP A 280 11.70 -1.69 19.12
N VAL A 281 12.95 -2.06 18.84
CA VAL A 281 13.31 -3.09 17.85
C VAL A 281 12.75 -4.46 18.24
N ALA A 282 12.81 -4.81 19.52
CA ALA A 282 12.34 -6.11 20.00
C ALA A 282 10.83 -6.30 19.80
N THR A 283 10.04 -5.24 19.99
CA THR A 283 8.59 -5.23 19.72
C THR A 283 8.32 -5.37 18.24
N ALA A 284 9.07 -4.68 17.39
CA ALA A 284 8.96 -4.79 15.93
C ALA A 284 9.22 -6.23 15.47
N GLN A 285 10.32 -6.84 15.93
CA GLN A 285 10.68 -8.23 15.63
C GLN A 285 9.62 -9.24 16.09
N GLY A 286 9.05 -9.03 17.29
CA GLY A 286 7.99 -9.88 17.83
C GLY A 286 6.64 -9.73 17.11
N GLY A 287 6.45 -8.66 16.34
CA GLY A 287 5.20 -8.33 15.64
C GLY A 287 5.10 -8.84 14.20
N THR A 288 6.19 -9.32 13.60
CA THR A 288 6.26 -9.58 12.14
C THR A 288 5.38 -10.74 11.67
N GLY A 289 5.10 -11.73 12.52
CA GLY A 289 4.30 -12.90 12.15
C GLY A 289 2.85 -12.59 11.72
N VAL A 290 2.32 -11.40 12.04
CA VAL A 290 1.00 -10.97 11.54
C VAL A 290 0.98 -10.75 10.02
N PHE A 291 2.16 -10.63 9.40
CA PHE A 291 2.35 -10.31 7.99
C PHE A 291 2.81 -11.53 7.16
N ASP A 292 2.69 -12.75 7.70
CA ASP A 292 3.10 -13.95 6.97
C ASP A 292 2.14 -14.27 5.83
N ASP A 293 0.83 -14.25 6.08
CA ASP A 293 -0.16 -14.52 5.03
C ASP A 293 -1.49 -13.77 5.20
N LEU A 294 -2.41 -14.01 4.26
CA LEU A 294 -3.75 -13.40 4.27
C LEU A 294 -4.65 -13.90 5.41
N GLU A 295 -4.42 -15.09 5.97
CA GLU A 295 -5.15 -15.61 7.12
C GLU A 295 -4.74 -14.87 8.39
N ASP A 296 -3.45 -14.65 8.60
CA ASP A 296 -2.92 -13.88 9.73
C ASP A 296 -3.37 -12.41 9.68
N LEU A 297 -3.32 -11.79 8.49
CA LEU A 297 -3.85 -10.44 8.27
C LEU A 297 -5.37 -10.35 8.58
N ASP A 298 -6.16 -11.36 8.21
CA ASP A 298 -7.60 -11.41 8.51
C ASP A 298 -7.83 -11.57 10.02
N GLY A 299 -7.07 -12.45 10.67
CA GLY A 299 -7.10 -12.67 12.11
C GLY A 299 -6.77 -11.42 12.93
N ALA A 300 -5.88 -10.59 12.43
CA ALA A 300 -5.53 -9.29 13.03
C ALA A 300 -6.47 -8.15 12.62
N GLY A 301 -7.44 -8.38 11.73
CA GLY A 301 -8.38 -7.35 11.25
C GLY A 301 -7.78 -6.38 10.24
N LEU A 302 -6.55 -6.61 9.77
CA LEU A 302 -5.84 -5.76 8.82
C LEU A 302 -6.44 -5.82 7.40
N LEU A 303 -7.33 -6.77 7.13
CA LEU A 303 -8.10 -6.84 5.89
C LEU A 303 -9.44 -6.09 5.95
N ALA A 304 -9.75 -5.36 7.01
CA ALA A 304 -11.03 -4.65 7.16
C ALA A 304 -11.40 -3.76 5.95
N ALA A 305 -12.70 -3.67 5.67
CA ALA A 305 -13.26 -2.85 4.60
C ALA A 305 -14.17 -1.72 5.13
N VAL A 306 -14.29 -0.62 4.38
CA VAL A 306 -15.08 0.58 4.73
C VAL A 306 -16.53 0.25 5.13
N GLY A 307 -17.16 -0.68 4.42
CA GLY A 307 -18.55 -1.13 4.66
C GLY A 307 -18.72 -2.21 5.73
N GLY A 308 -17.64 -2.58 6.44
CA GLY A 308 -17.56 -3.80 7.24
C GLY A 308 -17.15 -5.02 6.41
N GLY A 309 -16.81 -6.10 7.09
CA GLY A 309 -16.20 -7.28 6.46
C GLY A 309 -14.74 -7.03 6.06
N LYS A 310 -14.29 -7.71 5.00
CA LYS A 310 -12.91 -7.64 4.50
C LYS A 310 -12.83 -7.23 3.04
N ILE A 311 -11.70 -6.66 2.64
CA ILE A 311 -11.40 -6.35 1.23
C ILE A 311 -11.32 -7.64 0.41
N ASP A 312 -11.59 -7.52 -0.89
CA ASP A 312 -11.32 -8.59 -1.84
C ASP A 312 -9.81 -8.65 -2.10
N THR A 313 -9.22 -9.81 -1.87
CA THR A 313 -7.77 -10.04 -2.00
C THR A 313 -7.41 -10.72 -3.31
N ALA A 314 -8.40 -11.16 -4.12
CA ALA A 314 -8.14 -11.96 -5.33
C ALA A 314 -7.26 -11.24 -6.37
N ASN A 315 -7.33 -9.92 -6.43
CA ASN A 315 -6.55 -9.09 -7.36
C ASN A 315 -5.32 -8.44 -6.72
N ILE A 316 -4.99 -8.78 -5.46
CA ILE A 316 -3.82 -8.22 -4.76
C ILE A 316 -2.61 -9.11 -5.05
N VAL A 317 -1.85 -8.77 -6.08
CA VAL A 317 -0.86 -9.69 -6.67
C VAL A 317 0.35 -9.97 -5.77
N ASN A 318 0.63 -9.08 -4.82
CA ASN A 318 1.73 -9.22 -3.87
C ASN A 318 1.34 -9.92 -2.55
N TRP A 319 0.12 -10.49 -2.48
CA TRP A 319 -0.36 -11.27 -1.33
C TRP A 319 -1.14 -12.53 -1.73
N ALA A 320 -1.89 -12.46 -2.83
CA ALA A 320 -2.59 -13.63 -3.36
C ALA A 320 -1.61 -14.51 -4.13
N PRO A 321 -1.58 -15.83 -3.88
CA PRO A 321 -0.78 -16.74 -4.68
C PRO A 321 -1.16 -16.62 -6.15
N THR A 322 -0.16 -16.48 -7.02
CA THR A 322 -0.41 -16.60 -8.46
C THR A 322 -0.82 -18.04 -8.71
N GLU A 323 -2.04 -18.28 -9.16
CA GLU A 323 -2.42 -19.61 -9.65
C GLU A 323 -1.50 -19.93 -10.82
N VAL A 324 -0.49 -20.76 -10.59
CA VAL A 324 0.36 -21.27 -11.66
C VAL A 324 -0.58 -22.02 -12.60
N PRO A 325 -0.75 -21.60 -13.87
CA PRO A 325 -1.60 -22.31 -14.80
C PRO A 325 -1.07 -23.73 -14.84
N VAL A 326 -1.83 -24.70 -14.32
CA VAL A 326 -1.42 -26.10 -14.29
C VAL A 326 -1.09 -26.46 -15.73
N PRO A 327 0.18 -26.69 -16.09
CA PRO A 327 0.58 -26.88 -17.48
C PRO A 327 -0.28 -27.99 -18.02
N GLY A 328 -1.09 -27.63 -19.02
CA GLY A 328 -2.34 -28.32 -19.33
C GLY A 328 -2.26 -29.80 -19.02
N VAL A 329 -3.14 -30.25 -18.10
CA VAL A 329 -3.70 -31.58 -18.24
C VAL A 329 -4.33 -31.55 -19.63
N LEU A 330 -3.53 -31.87 -20.65
CA LEU A 330 -4.00 -32.17 -21.99
C LEU A 330 -5.13 -33.14 -21.70
N PRO A 331 -6.40 -32.81 -22.02
CA PRO A 331 -7.43 -33.81 -21.96
C PRO A 331 -6.91 -34.90 -22.88
N LEU A 332 -6.48 -36.01 -22.27
CA LEU A 332 -6.13 -37.22 -22.97
C LEU A 332 -7.46 -37.69 -23.51
N LEU A 333 -7.88 -37.08 -24.63
CA LEU A 333 -8.98 -37.52 -25.46
C LEU A 333 -8.61 -38.94 -25.79
N GLY A 334 -9.22 -39.87 -25.05
CA GLY A 334 -9.11 -41.28 -25.27
C GLY A 334 -9.57 -41.54 -26.70
N ILE A 335 -8.61 -41.57 -27.62
CA ILE A 335 -8.79 -42.20 -28.91
C ILE A 335 -9.03 -43.66 -28.56
N GLY A 336 -10.32 -44.03 -28.52
CA GLY A 336 -10.75 -45.40 -28.44
C GLY A 336 -10.09 -46.16 -29.57
N LEU A 337 -9.11 -46.99 -29.22
CA LEU A 337 -8.55 -48.02 -30.08
C LEU A 337 -9.63 -49.09 -30.27
N PHE A 338 -10.58 -48.81 -31.15
CA PHE A 338 -11.41 -49.82 -31.78
C PHE A 338 -10.54 -50.61 -32.76
N GLY A 339 -10.39 -51.91 -32.47
CA GLY A 339 -10.15 -52.91 -33.51
C GLY A 339 -8.78 -53.56 -33.49
N MET A 340 -8.70 -54.74 -32.88
CA MET A 340 -8.17 -55.89 -33.61
C MET A 340 -8.83 -57.17 -33.08
N GLY A 341 -9.79 -57.68 -33.88
CA GLY A 341 -10.36 -59.00 -33.71
C GLY A 341 -9.31 -60.07 -34.01
N VAL A 342 -8.93 -60.84 -33.00
CA VAL A 342 -8.13 -62.06 -33.19
C VAL A 342 -9.07 -63.20 -33.59
N TYR A 343 -9.07 -63.51 -34.89
CA TYR A 343 -9.74 -64.65 -35.48
C TYR A 343 -9.00 -65.95 -35.08
N ARG A 344 -9.53 -66.68 -34.08
CA ARG A 344 -8.99 -67.99 -33.66
C ARG A 344 -9.59 -69.10 -34.52
N ARG A 345 -8.83 -69.61 -35.49
CA ARG A 345 -9.18 -70.76 -36.33
C ARG A 345 -9.08 -72.05 -35.50
N ARG A 346 -10.21 -72.75 -35.30
CA ARG A 346 -10.26 -74.13 -34.76
C ARG A 346 -9.72 -75.12 -35.79
N ARG A 347 -8.85 -76.02 -35.33
CA ARG A 347 -8.65 -77.37 -35.89
C ARG A 347 -9.12 -78.36 -34.83
N VAL A 348 -10.22 -79.07 -35.08
CA VAL A 348 -10.37 -80.53 -35.23
C VAL A 348 -11.75 -80.74 -35.85
#